data_AF-A0A1W9UM71-F1
#
_entry.id   AF-A0A1W9UM71-F1
#
_cell.length_a   1.000
_cell.length_b   1.000
_cell.length_c   1.000
_cell.angle_alpha   90.00
_cell.angle_beta   90.00
_cell.angle_gamma   90.00
#
_symmetry.space_group_name_H-M   'P 1'
#
loop_
_entity.id
_entity.type
_entity.pdbx_description
1 polymer ?
#
loop_
_entity_poly.entity_id
_entity_poly.type
_entity_poly.pdbx_seq_one_letter_code
_entity_poly.pdbx_strand_id
1 'polypeptide(L)'
;MGHPARKYIKRVQTMLTEQQYELLHEYAQEIDKPLGVVIRETVEHSLIIDLEQRRKQKALEWLFSQELPVDDWKMMERQIESRWEECENG
;
A
#
# COMPACT_ATOMS: atom_id res chain seq x y z
N MET A 1 7.42 19.52 -2.33
CA MET A 1 6.45 18.92 -3.29
C MET A 1 5.37 18.23 -2.47
N GLY A 2 4.25 18.90 -2.19
CA GLY A 2 3.16 18.33 -1.40
C GLY A 2 2.32 17.39 -2.25
N HIS A 3 2.17 16.14 -1.83
CA HIS A 3 1.21 15.22 -2.44
C HIS A 3 -0.20 15.82 -2.33
N PRO A 4 -1.01 15.82 -3.40
CA PRO A 4 -2.37 16.35 -3.33
C PRO A 4 -3.17 15.54 -2.31
N ALA A 5 -3.71 16.24 -1.30
CA ALA A 5 -4.52 15.65 -0.25
C ALA A 5 -5.67 14.82 -0.86
N ARG A 6 -5.70 13.55 -0.49
CA ARG A 6 -6.58 12.47 -0.94
C ARG A 6 -8.04 12.94 -1.09
N LYS A 7 -8.54 13.02 -2.33
CA LYS A 7 -9.86 13.54 -2.71
C LYS A 7 -11.05 12.65 -2.31
N TYR A 8 -10.84 11.45 -1.74
CA TYR A 8 -11.93 10.53 -1.43
C TYR A 8 -11.74 9.83 -0.07
N ILE A 9 -12.55 10.23 0.91
CA ILE A 9 -12.72 9.52 2.18
C ILE A 9 -13.93 8.58 2.01
N LYS A 10 -13.77 7.30 2.39
CA LYS A 10 -14.89 6.36 2.50
C LYS A 10 -15.33 6.24 3.94
N ARG A 11 -16.64 6.35 4.21
CA ARG A 11 -17.21 6.11 5.53
C ARG A 11 -17.28 4.60 5.76
N VAL A 12 -16.71 4.14 6.87
CA VAL A 12 -16.80 2.76 7.35
C VAL A 12 -17.41 2.79 8.75
N GLN A 13 -18.30 1.85 9.05
CA GLN A 13 -18.82 1.61 10.39
C GLN A 13 -18.18 0.34 10.93
N THR A 14 -17.63 0.42 12.14
CA THR A 14 -17.08 -0.72 12.87
C THR A 14 -17.42 -0.57 14.34
N MET A 15 -17.49 -1.68 15.07
CA MET A 15 -17.75 -1.67 16.50
C MET A 15 -16.44 -1.77 17.27
N LEU A 16 -16.27 -0.89 18.24
CA LEU A 16 -15.22 -0.99 19.25
C LEU A 16 -15.84 -1.52 20.54
N THR A 17 -15.02 -2.16 21.37
CA THR A 17 -15.39 -2.36 22.78
C THR A 17 -15.49 -1.01 23.48
N GLU A 18 -16.29 -0.93 24.55
CA GLU A 18 -16.43 0.30 25.35
C GLU A 18 -15.07 0.84 25.79
N GLN A 19 -14.23 -0.03 26.35
CA GLN A 19 -12.88 0.31 26.79
C GLN A 19 -12.01 0.88 25.66
N GLN A 20 -12.09 0.30 24.45
CA GLN A 20 -11.33 0.81 23.30
C GLN A 20 -11.82 2.20 22.88
N TYR A 21 -13.14 2.43 22.92
CA TYR A 21 -13.71 3.72 22.58
C TYR A 21 -13.31 4.79 23.60
N GLU A 22 -13.47 4.52 24.90
CA GLU A 22 -13.12 5.45 25.98
C GLU A 22 -11.65 5.86 25.90
N LEU A 23 -10.72 4.89 25.82
CA LEU A 23 -9.29 5.17 25.72
C LEU A 23 -8.93 5.99 24.47
N LEU A 24 -9.52 5.66 23.32
CA LEU A 24 -9.26 6.41 22.08
C LEU A 24 -9.86 7.82 22.14
N HIS A 25 -11.02 7.98 22.77
CA HIS A 25 -11.68 9.26 22.92
C HIS A 25 -10.92 10.18 23.87
N GLU A 26 -10.51 9.68 25.04
CA GLU A 26 -9.65 10.40 25.98
C GLU A 26 -8.33 10.83 25.32
N TYR A 27 -7.65 9.90 24.66
CA TYR A 27 -6.41 10.20 23.94
C TYR A 27 -6.61 11.26 22.85
N ALA A 28 -7.71 11.18 22.10
CA ALA A 28 -8.04 12.17 21.07
C ALA A 28 -8.25 13.58 21.67
N GLN A 29 -8.85 13.67 22.86
CA GLN A 29 -9.00 14.93 23.60
C GLN A 29 -7.65 15.45 24.11
N GLU A 30 -6.80 14.57 24.67
CA GLU A 30 -5.47 14.95 25.18
C GLU A 30 -4.59 15.59 24.11
N ILE A 31 -4.67 15.11 22.87
CA ILE A 31 -3.87 15.60 21.76
C ILE A 31 -4.58 16.64 20.88
N ASP A 32 -5.78 17.08 21.29
CA ASP A 32 -6.64 18.04 20.57
C ASP A 32 -6.86 17.66 19.09
N LYS A 33 -7.24 16.40 18.84
CA LYS A 33 -7.56 15.89 17.49
C LYS A 33 -8.94 15.23 17.44
N PRO A 34 -9.66 15.33 16.31
CA PRO A 34 -10.87 14.54 16.10
C PRO A 34 -10.56 13.04 16.12
N LEU A 35 -11.41 12.24 16.77
CA LEU A 35 -11.26 10.78 16.86
C LEU A 35 -11.04 10.11 15.49
N GLY A 36 -11.75 10.56 14.44
CA GLY A 36 -11.57 10.04 13.09
C GLY A 36 -10.20 10.33 12.46
N VAL A 37 -9.52 11.40 12.89
CA VAL A 37 -8.12 11.67 12.50
C VAL A 37 -7.21 10.68 13.21
N VAL A 38 -7.39 10.50 14.52
CA VAL A 38 -6.61 9.55 15.33
C VAL A 38 -6.71 8.13 14.76
N ILE A 39 -7.92 7.64 14.49
CA ILE A 39 -8.13 6.31 13.92
C ILE A 39 -7.41 6.17 12.58
N ARG A 40 -7.52 7.18 11.71
CA ARG A 40 -6.88 7.13 10.38
C ARG A 40 -5.36 7.14 10.47
N GLU A 41 -4.78 7.99 11.30
CA GLU A 41 -3.33 8.04 11.52
C GLU A 41 -2.83 6.70 12.10
N THR A 42 -3.51 6.16 13.13
CA THR A 42 -3.15 4.88 13.73
C THR A 42 -3.24 3.73 12.72
N VAL A 43 -4.28 3.68 11.89
CA VAL A 43 -4.39 2.65 10.84
C VAL A 43 -3.28 2.78 9.80
N GLU A 44 -2.94 4.00 9.38
CA GLU A 44 -1.85 4.24 8.42
C GLU A 44 -0.51 3.71 8.99
N HIS A 45 -0.17 4.12 10.22
CA HIS A 45 1.12 3.82 10.83
C HIS A 45 1.26 2.37 11.31
N SER A 46 0.22 1.81 11.93
CA SER A 46 0.30 0.48 12.55
C SER A 46 0.01 -0.67 11.59
N LEU A 47 -0.53 -0.39 10.39
CA LEU A 47 -0.96 -1.43 9.47
C LEU A 47 -0.59 -1.15 8.01
N ILE A 48 -0.98 0.00 7.47
CA ILE A 48 -0.88 0.23 6.02
C ILE A 48 0.58 0.31 5.56
N ILE A 49 1.43 1.08 6.26
CA ILE A 49 2.84 1.22 5.90
C ILE A 49 3.53 -0.15 5.87
N ASP A 50 3.32 -0.98 6.89
CA ASP A 50 3.89 -2.31 6.98
C ASP A 50 3.39 -3.25 5.88
N LEU A 51 2.09 -3.21 5.57
CA LEU A 51 1.51 -4.00 4.48
C LEU A 51 2.10 -3.60 3.13
N GLU A 52 2.27 -2.31 2.87
CA GLU A 52 2.89 -1.81 1.64
C GLU A 52 4.35 -2.24 1.55
N GLN A 53 5.10 -2.14 2.65
CA GLN A 53 6.49 -2.55 2.67
C GLN A 53 6.64 -4.05 2.42
N ARG A 54 5.80 -4.89 3.04
CA ARG A 54 5.78 -6.35 2.79
C ARG A 54 5.45 -6.67 1.34
N ARG A 55 4.52 -5.94 0.72
CA ARG A 55 4.19 -6.13 -0.70
C ARG A 55 5.37 -5.79 -1.61
N LYS A 56 6.06 -4.66 -1.35
CA LYS A 56 7.26 -4.27 -2.09
C LYS A 56 8.37 -5.32 -1.93
N GLN A 57 8.60 -5.78 -0.71
CA GLN A 57 9.61 -6.80 -0.43
C GLN A 57 9.33 -8.10 -1.20
N LYS A 58 8.08 -8.59 -1.19
CA LYS A 58 7.69 -9.76 -1.99
C LYS A 58 7.88 -9.55 -3.49
N ALA A 59 7.57 -8.37 -4.00
CA ALA A 59 7.78 -8.06 -5.41
C ALA A 59 9.27 -8.04 -5.79
N LEU A 60 10.14 -7.54 -4.90
CA LEU A 60 11.59 -7.59 -5.07
C LEU A 60 12.12 -9.02 -5.02
N GLU A 61 11.71 -9.82 -4.04
CA GLU A 61 12.08 -11.24 -3.95
C GLU A 61 11.66 -12.01 -5.18
N TRP A 62 10.44 -11.79 -5.66
CA TRP A 62 9.97 -12.34 -6.92
C TRP A 62 10.85 -11.89 -8.08
N LEU A 63 11.15 -10.60 -8.22
CA LEU A 63 11.98 -10.08 -9.30
C LEU A 63 13.41 -10.65 -9.28
N PHE A 64 14.03 -10.78 -8.09
CA PHE A 64 15.35 -11.38 -7.94
C PHE A 64 15.36 -12.89 -8.17
N SER A 65 14.24 -13.58 -7.95
CA SER A 65 14.12 -15.00 -8.27
C SER A 65 14.02 -15.29 -9.77
N GLN A 66 13.76 -14.26 -10.58
CA GLN A 66 13.74 -14.39 -12.02
C GLN A 66 15.16 -14.28 -12.57
N GLU A 67 15.57 -15.26 -13.38
CA GLU A 67 16.77 -15.17 -14.21
C GLU A 67 16.50 -14.25 -15.40
N LEU A 68 16.49 -12.94 -15.15
CA LEU A 68 16.28 -11.93 -16.20
C LEU A 68 17.63 -11.55 -16.84
N PRO A 69 17.73 -11.50 -18.18
CA PRO A 69 18.95 -11.08 -18.88
C PRO A 69 19.07 -9.55 -18.88
N VAL A 70 19.13 -8.95 -17.69
CA VAL A 70 19.13 -7.48 -17.49
C VAL A 70 20.36 -6.81 -18.09
N ASP A 71 21.42 -7.58 -18.31
CA ASP A 71 22.69 -7.18 -18.91
C ASP A 71 22.70 -7.24 -20.46
N ASP A 72 21.72 -7.91 -21.08
CA ASP A 72 21.57 -7.96 -22.54
C ASP A 72 20.23 -7.36 -23.00
N TRP A 73 20.26 -6.04 -23.20
CA TRP A 73 19.12 -5.28 -23.71
C TRP A 73 18.53 -5.84 -25.01
N LYS A 74 19.36 -6.32 -25.95
CA LYS A 74 18.88 -6.84 -27.24
C LYS A 74 18.17 -8.18 -27.10
N MET A 75 18.49 -8.94 -26.05
CA MET A 75 17.78 -10.17 -25.73
C MET A 75 16.47 -9.87 -24.99
N MET A 76 16.48 -8.93 -24.04
CA MET A 76 15.26 -8.46 -23.38
C MET A 76 14.24 -7.90 -24.38
N GLU A 77 14.67 -7.05 -25.32
CA GLU A 77 13.81 -6.43 -26.34
C GLU A 77 13.09 -7.50 -27.18
N ARG A 78 13.84 -8.48 -27.69
CA ARG A 78 13.25 -9.61 -28.43
C ARG A 78 12.26 -10.44 -27.61
N GLN A 79 12.58 -10.71 -26.33
CA GLN A 79 11.66 -11.46 -25.45
C GLN A 79 10.37 -10.68 -25.17
N ILE A 80 10.46 -9.35 -25.04
CA ILE A 80 9.29 -8.49 -24.85
C ILE A 80 8.44 -8.53 -26.11
N GLU A 81 9.01 -8.25 -27.28
CA GLU A 81 8.30 -8.22 -28.57
C GLU A 81 7.59 -9.55 -28.88
N SER A 82 8.27 -10.69 -28.73
CA SER A 82 7.63 -12.00 -28.96
C SER A 82 6.44 -12.26 -28.03
N ARG A 83 6.52 -11.81 -26.76
CA ARG A 83 5.42 -11.97 -25.80
C ARG A 83 4.21 -11.11 -26.14
N TRP A 84 4.41 -9.94 -26.76
CA TRP A 84 3.30 -9.09 -27.24
C TRP A 84 2.59 -9.73 -28.43
N GLU A 85 3.33 -10.30 -29.38
CA GLU A 85 2.77 -11.01 -30.54
C GLU A 85 1.94 -12.25 -30.13
N GLU A 86 2.35 -12.97 -29.07
CA GLU A 86 1.58 -14.08 -28.51
C GLU A 86 0.26 -13.63 -27.84
N CYS A 87 0.22 -12.43 -27.26
CA CYS A 87 -0.99 -11.87 -26.66
C CYS A 87 -1.98 -11.28 -27.68
N GLU A 88 -1.53 -10.84 -28.86
CA GLU A 88 -2.40 -10.33 -29.93
C GLU A 88 -3.03 -11.44 -30.79
N ASN A 89 -2.40 -12.61 -30.85
CA ASN A 89 -2.86 -13.75 -31.65
C ASN A 89 -3.66 -14.81 -30.85
N GLY A 90 -3.97 -14.54 -29.57
CA GLY A 90 -4.69 -15.42 -28.64
C GLY A 90 -6.12 -14.98 -28.33
#